data_AF-A0A382SWB2-F1
#
_entry.id   AF-A0A382SWB2-F1
#
_cell.length_a   1.000
_cell.length_b   1.000
_cell.length_c   1.000
_cell.angle_alpha   90.00
_cell.angle_beta   90.00
_cell.angle_gamma   90.00
#
_symmetry.space_group_name_H-M   'P 1'
#
loop_
_entity.id
_entity.type
_entity.pdbx_description
1 polymer ?
#
loop_
_entity_poly.entity_id
_entity_poly.type
_entity_poly.pdbx_seq_one_letter_code
_entity_poly.pdbx_strand_id
1 'polypeptide(L)'
;PGSLATSLESLDIDPSSSIPVGVTTELESAGNILLENESRTTQALPPRFDNRSSRQGLRAFSWIITAVAILVLAYWFLQPERSTVSPSAEPARIEIIGSGGARNTAAGKDRNAKPEGDDGQPSPVNAATELSRATDQERARKYRELTRLATLTDPHLAAARKHLEAGQLLEPAGNNAYAEYVEVLSLDPDNPEAVRGIQDIVAQAISTVQRSVNKGDLASAREDLATLAMIEQASEPVTEVQRQIEQIEQQRLAQEQERARAEQAVEAARLEQERERRQKIEQLLAKASNAFDNNQRVEPPGDNALT
;
A
#
# COMPACT_ATOMS: atom_id res chain seq x y z
N PRO A 1 42.18 35.65 -59.84
CA PRO A 1 43.25 35.67 -58.81
C PRO A 1 42.76 34.88 -57.59
N GLY A 2 43.45 33.78 -57.24
CA GLY A 2 43.17 32.87 -56.10
C GLY A 2 42.04 31.86 -56.37
N SER A 3 42.19 30.55 -56.57
CA SER A 3 43.15 29.55 -56.06
C SER A 3 43.16 29.51 -54.52
N LEU A 4 43.00 28.41 -53.79
CA LEU A 4 42.99 26.96 -54.06
C LEU A 4 42.52 26.24 -52.77
N ALA A 5 42.02 25.00 -52.93
CA ALA A 5 42.22 23.76 -52.13
C ALA A 5 42.39 23.86 -50.59
N THR A 6 41.73 23.03 -49.78
CA THR A 6 42.15 21.68 -49.30
C THR A 6 41.21 21.34 -48.12
N SER A 7 40.87 20.13 -47.67
CA SER A 7 41.18 18.72 -47.97
C SER A 7 40.04 17.90 -47.34
N LEU A 8 39.51 16.90 -48.04
CA LEU A 8 38.76 15.79 -47.44
C LEU A 8 39.73 14.60 -47.43
N GLU A 9 40.29 14.32 -46.26
CA GLU A 9 41.17 13.18 -46.01
C GLU A 9 40.34 12.04 -45.42
N SER A 10 40.69 10.86 -45.91
CA SER A 10 40.08 9.55 -45.76
C SER A 10 40.06 8.99 -44.34
N LEU A 11 39.09 8.11 -44.05
CA LEU A 11 39.32 7.04 -43.07
C LEU A 11 38.68 5.73 -43.56
N ASP A 12 39.57 4.80 -43.85
CA ASP A 12 39.38 3.38 -44.17
C ASP A 12 38.35 2.69 -43.27
N ILE A 13 37.51 1.85 -43.89
CA ILE A 13 36.84 0.74 -43.20
C ILE A 13 37.10 -0.53 -44.00
N ASP A 14 37.82 -1.42 -43.32
CA ASP A 14 38.33 -2.73 -43.74
C ASP A 14 37.22 -3.74 -44.12
N PRO A 15 37.31 -4.44 -45.28
CA PRO A 15 36.32 -5.43 -45.71
C PRO A 15 36.73 -6.86 -45.32
N SER A 16 36.48 -7.28 -44.07
CA SER A 16 36.41 -8.71 -43.74
C SER A 16 35.73 -8.96 -42.39
N SER A 17 34.44 -9.36 -42.42
CA SER A 17 33.80 -10.20 -41.38
C SER A 17 32.31 -10.44 -41.70
N SER A 18 32.07 -11.45 -42.55
CA SER A 18 31.00 -12.45 -42.43
C SER A 18 29.57 -12.00 -42.11
N ILE A 19 28.76 -11.87 -43.17
CA ILE A 19 27.30 -11.94 -43.15
C ILE A 19 26.87 -13.42 -43.24
N PRO A 20 26.07 -13.97 -42.31
CA PRO A 20 25.45 -15.27 -42.53
C PRO A 20 24.21 -15.14 -43.43
N VAL A 21 24.33 -15.69 -44.64
CA VAL A 21 23.23 -16.06 -45.55
C VAL A 21 22.61 -17.36 -45.06
N GLY A 22 21.27 -17.45 -45.06
CA GLY A 22 20.58 -18.69 -44.72
C GLY A 22 19.05 -18.59 -44.72
N VAL A 23 18.45 -18.04 -45.77
CA VAL A 23 17.03 -18.22 -46.08
C VAL A 23 16.97 -19.10 -47.32
N THR A 24 16.49 -20.33 -47.17
CA THR A 24 15.64 -21.10 -48.11
C THR A 24 15.77 -22.58 -47.79
N THR A 25 14.69 -23.18 -47.29
CA THR A 25 14.21 -24.52 -47.66
C THR A 25 12.86 -24.76 -46.95
N GLU A 26 11.82 -24.89 -47.79
CA GLU A 26 10.57 -25.65 -47.59
C GLU A 26 9.54 -25.09 -46.59
N LEU A 27 8.36 -24.59 -46.94
CA LEU A 27 7.46 -24.83 -48.09
C LEU A 27 7.13 -26.31 -48.31
N GLU A 28 6.55 -26.92 -47.27
CA GLU A 28 5.68 -28.08 -47.42
C GLU A 28 4.42 -27.86 -46.57
N SER A 29 3.29 -28.41 -47.03
CA SER A 29 1.94 -28.29 -46.45
C SER A 29 1.07 -27.12 -46.95
N ALA A 30 0.94 -27.00 -48.27
CA ALA A 30 -0.31 -26.58 -48.90
C ALA A 30 -0.87 -27.76 -49.72
N GLY A 31 -1.88 -28.42 -49.17
CA GLY A 31 -2.64 -29.44 -49.85
C GLY A 31 -3.78 -29.90 -48.96
N ASN A 32 -5.01 -29.89 -49.51
CA ASN A 32 -6.24 -30.42 -48.94
C ASN A 32 -6.94 -29.55 -47.85
N ILE A 33 -8.21 -29.15 -47.93
CA ILE A 33 -9.36 -29.47 -48.78
C ILE A 33 -10.28 -28.22 -48.75
N LEU A 34 -10.62 -27.69 -49.92
CA LEU A 34 -11.93 -27.07 -50.17
C LEU A 34 -12.85 -28.18 -50.69
N LEU A 35 -14.14 -28.07 -50.35
CA LEU A 35 -15.25 -29.05 -50.50
C LEU A 35 -15.47 -29.95 -49.27
N GLU A 36 -16.37 -29.52 -48.39
CA GLU A 36 -17.65 -30.21 -48.22
C GLU A 36 -18.63 -29.24 -47.52
N ASN A 37 -19.58 -28.74 -48.31
CA ASN A 37 -20.81 -28.13 -47.84
C ASN A 37 -21.78 -29.27 -47.46
N GLU A 38 -22.69 -28.99 -46.53
CA GLU A 38 -23.86 -29.80 -46.15
C GLU A 38 -23.67 -30.89 -45.08
N SER A 39 -23.86 -30.52 -43.82
CA SER A 39 -24.98 -31.06 -43.06
C SER A 39 -25.28 -30.23 -41.81
N ARG A 40 -26.54 -29.82 -41.70
CA ARG A 40 -27.12 -29.12 -40.56
C ARG A 40 -27.05 -30.01 -39.32
N THR A 41 -26.65 -29.44 -38.18
CA THR A 41 -27.37 -29.69 -36.92
C THR A 41 -27.28 -28.47 -36.01
N THR A 42 -28.45 -27.90 -35.75
CA THR A 42 -28.77 -26.81 -34.83
C THR A 42 -28.32 -27.08 -33.39
N GLN A 43 -27.63 -26.13 -32.73
CA GLN A 43 -27.72 -25.99 -31.28
C GLN A 43 -27.36 -24.57 -30.76
N ALA A 44 -28.40 -23.94 -30.20
CA ALA A 44 -28.45 -22.97 -29.10
C ALA A 44 -27.58 -21.68 -29.11
N LEU A 45 -28.27 -20.55 -29.28
CA LEU A 45 -27.86 -19.20 -28.90
C LEU A 45 -27.76 -19.10 -27.35
N PRO A 46 -26.74 -18.47 -26.75
CA PRO A 46 -26.81 -18.06 -25.34
C PRO A 46 -27.78 -16.88 -25.18
N PRO A 47 -28.56 -16.82 -24.08
CA PRO A 47 -29.53 -15.75 -23.87
C PRO A 47 -28.84 -14.41 -23.65
N ARG A 48 -29.39 -13.36 -24.27
CA ARG A 48 -29.09 -11.97 -23.93
C ARG A 48 -29.76 -11.65 -22.59
N PHE A 49 -28.96 -11.37 -21.58
CA PHE A 49 -29.46 -10.84 -20.32
C PHE A 49 -29.76 -9.34 -20.51
N ASP A 50 -31.04 -9.02 -20.66
CA ASP A 50 -31.53 -7.65 -20.52
C ASP A 50 -31.46 -7.27 -19.02
N ASN A 51 -30.38 -6.57 -18.63
CA ASN A 51 -30.27 -6.00 -17.29
C ASN A 51 -31.13 -4.73 -17.21
N ARG A 52 -32.41 -4.91 -16.88
CA ARG A 52 -33.34 -3.81 -16.57
C ARG A 52 -33.84 -3.95 -15.13
N SER A 53 -32.95 -3.89 -14.15
CA SER A 53 -33.34 -3.82 -12.73
C SER A 53 -33.46 -2.36 -12.25
N SER A 54 -34.73 -1.91 -12.17
CA SER A 54 -35.31 -1.17 -11.03
C SER A 54 -34.50 0.00 -10.43
N ARG A 55 -34.73 1.20 -10.96
CA ARG A 55 -34.48 2.47 -10.26
C ARG A 55 -35.58 2.75 -9.21
N GLN A 56 -35.70 1.91 -8.18
CA GLN A 56 -36.60 2.17 -7.04
C GLN A 56 -35.95 2.00 -5.65
N GLY A 57 -34.64 1.75 -5.57
CA GLY A 57 -33.95 1.55 -4.29
C GLY A 57 -33.55 2.82 -3.51
N LEU A 58 -33.47 4.00 -4.15
CA LEU A 58 -32.86 5.18 -3.52
C LEU A 58 -33.71 5.89 -2.46
N ARG A 59 -34.98 5.54 -2.28
CA ARG A 59 -35.83 6.21 -1.27
C ARG A 59 -35.81 5.52 0.10
N ALA A 60 -35.48 4.24 0.18
CA ALA A 60 -35.42 3.52 1.46
C ALA A 60 -34.16 3.89 2.27
N PHE A 61 -33.03 4.10 1.60
CA PHE A 61 -31.76 4.47 2.25
C PHE A 61 -31.81 5.85 2.92
N SER A 62 -32.60 6.78 2.39
CA SER A 62 -32.75 8.13 2.97
C SER A 62 -33.40 8.11 4.37
N TRP A 63 -34.32 7.17 4.63
CA TRP A 63 -34.97 7.03 5.93
C TRP A 63 -34.06 6.40 6.99
N ILE A 64 -33.14 5.52 6.56
CA ILE A 64 -32.17 4.88 7.46
C ILE A 64 -31.12 5.91 7.91
N ILE A 65 -30.61 6.73 6.99
CA ILE A 65 -29.61 7.77 7.30
C ILE A 65 -30.19 8.81 8.27
N THR A 66 -31.45 9.22 8.06
CA THR A 66 -32.12 10.17 8.96
C THR A 66 -32.39 9.57 10.35
N ALA A 67 -32.77 8.29 10.44
CA ALA A 67 -32.93 7.61 11.72
C ALA A 67 -31.62 7.51 12.51
N VAL A 68 -30.50 7.21 11.84
CA VAL A 68 -29.16 7.14 12.48
C VAL A 68 -28.71 8.52 12.94
N ALA A 69 -28.91 9.57 12.14
CA ALA A 69 -28.56 10.93 12.53
C ALA A 69 -29.33 11.41 13.76
N ILE A 70 -30.63 11.09 13.87
CA ILE A 70 -31.44 11.41 15.06
C ILE A 70 -30.93 10.67 16.30
N LEU A 71 -30.52 9.39 16.15
CA LEU A 71 -29.97 8.59 17.24
C LEU A 71 -28.64 9.12 17.75
N VAL A 72 -27.77 9.58 16.84
CA VAL A 72 -26.51 10.25 17.20
C VAL A 72 -26.77 11.59 17.89
N LEU A 73 -27.74 12.37 17.41
CA LEU A 73 -28.12 13.63 18.06
C LEU A 73 -28.69 13.41 19.46
N ALA A 74 -29.53 12.37 19.63
CA ALA A 74 -30.07 11.98 20.92
C ALA A 74 -28.96 11.51 21.87
N TYR A 75 -27.94 10.80 21.35
CA TYR A 75 -26.78 10.37 22.14
C TYR A 75 -25.94 11.56 22.62
N TRP A 76 -25.77 12.61 21.80
CA TRP A 76 -25.09 13.83 22.22
C TRP A 76 -25.92 14.67 23.20
N PHE A 77 -27.25 14.67 23.06
CA PHE A 77 -28.15 15.47 23.89
C PHE A 77 -28.45 14.83 25.26
N LEU A 78 -28.31 13.51 25.39
CA LEU A 78 -28.56 12.77 26.63
C LEU A 78 -27.28 12.53 27.46
N GLN A 79 -26.39 13.52 27.53
CA GLN A 79 -25.35 13.55 28.56
C GLN A 79 -25.96 14.12 29.85
N PRO A 80 -26.20 13.34 30.92
CA PRO A 80 -26.46 13.92 32.22
C PRO A 80 -25.18 14.64 32.67
N GLU A 81 -25.30 15.91 32.99
CA GLU A 81 -24.25 16.72 33.60
C GLU A 81 -23.55 15.90 34.68
N ARG A 82 -22.26 15.63 34.50
CA ARG A 82 -21.42 15.01 35.52
C ARG A 82 -21.42 15.96 36.71
N SER A 83 -22.22 15.63 37.70
CA SER A 83 -22.42 16.42 38.91
C SER A 83 -21.06 16.66 39.56
N THR A 84 -20.75 17.93 39.80
CA THR A 84 -19.60 18.36 40.58
C THR A 84 -19.70 17.78 41.99
N VAL A 85 -18.95 16.74 42.29
CA VAL A 85 -18.76 16.30 43.67
C VAL A 85 -17.75 17.24 44.33
N SER A 86 -18.27 18.18 45.13
CA SER A 86 -17.48 18.86 46.16
C SER A 86 -16.90 17.82 47.13
N PRO A 87 -15.59 17.79 47.38
CA PRO A 87 -15.06 17.02 48.49
C PRO A 87 -15.33 17.78 49.79
N SER A 88 -16.41 17.40 50.47
CA SER A 88 -16.61 17.63 51.89
C SER A 88 -16.28 16.35 52.64
N ALA A 89 -15.56 16.52 53.76
CA ALA A 89 -15.29 15.59 54.85
C ALA A 89 -14.02 14.70 54.78
N GLU A 90 -13.34 14.73 55.93
CA GLU A 90 -12.12 14.04 56.38
C GLU A 90 -12.10 12.52 56.18
N PRO A 91 -10.89 11.93 56.12
CA PRO A 91 -10.69 10.61 56.70
C PRO A 91 -9.58 10.54 57.76
N ALA A 92 -10.02 10.23 58.98
CA ALA A 92 -9.49 9.28 59.95
C ALA A 92 -7.97 9.16 60.17
N ARG A 93 -7.55 9.64 61.35
CA ARG A 93 -6.36 9.22 62.10
C ARG A 93 -6.44 7.72 62.41
N ILE A 94 -5.50 6.94 61.88
CA ILE A 94 -5.28 5.55 62.29
C ILE A 94 -4.18 5.55 63.36
N GLU A 95 -4.56 5.30 64.60
CA GLU A 95 -3.62 5.04 65.71
C GLU A 95 -3.22 3.57 65.70
N ILE A 96 -1.93 3.28 65.55
CA ILE A 96 -1.38 1.95 65.73
C ILE A 96 -0.89 1.84 67.18
N ILE A 97 -1.71 1.21 68.03
CA ILE A 97 -1.37 0.78 69.39
C ILE A 97 -0.76 -0.63 69.30
N GLY A 98 0.33 -0.86 70.04
CA GLY A 98 1.31 -1.92 69.78
C GLY A 98 1.04 -3.29 70.42
N SER A 99 2.04 -4.19 70.37
CA SER A 99 2.42 -5.13 71.44
C SER A 99 3.39 -6.26 70.97
N GLY A 100 4.41 -6.53 71.81
CA GLY A 100 5.21 -7.78 71.91
C GLY A 100 6.37 -7.91 70.92
N GLY A 101 7.66 -7.88 71.28
CA GLY A 101 8.42 -8.62 72.31
C GLY A 101 9.46 -9.50 71.55
N ALA A 102 10.73 -9.70 71.89
CA ALA A 102 11.57 -9.52 73.06
C ALA A 102 13.05 -9.40 72.58
N ARG A 103 13.86 -8.52 73.17
CA ARG A 103 14.87 -8.79 74.22
C ARG A 103 16.15 -9.49 73.73
N ASN A 104 17.27 -8.77 73.76
CA ASN A 104 18.58 -9.32 74.10
C ASN A 104 19.27 -8.38 75.09
N THR A 105 19.34 -8.83 76.33
CA THR A 105 20.10 -8.27 77.45
C THR A 105 21.47 -8.92 77.48
N ALA A 106 22.55 -8.13 77.57
CA ALA A 106 23.75 -8.55 78.28
C ALA A 106 24.53 -7.32 78.73
N ALA A 107 24.44 -7.08 80.05
CA ALA A 107 25.29 -6.17 80.78
C ALA A 107 26.64 -6.82 81.09
N GLY A 108 27.70 -6.05 80.89
CA GLY A 108 29.03 -6.20 81.50
C GLY A 108 29.67 -4.82 81.36
N LYS A 109 29.43 -3.88 82.27
CA LYS A 109 29.95 -3.76 83.64
C LYS A 109 31.50 -3.68 83.66
N ASP A 110 31.94 -2.44 83.88
CA ASP A 110 33.12 -2.00 84.63
C ASP A 110 34.37 -1.46 83.90
N ARG A 111 34.47 -0.12 84.01
CA ARG A 111 35.58 0.66 84.61
C ARG A 111 36.64 1.30 83.67
N ASN A 112 36.44 2.62 83.54
CA ASN A 112 37.37 3.67 84.00
C ASN A 112 38.57 4.05 83.10
N ALA A 113 38.37 5.06 82.25
CA ALA A 113 39.29 6.19 82.11
C ALA A 113 38.51 7.43 81.58
N LYS A 114 38.68 8.56 82.26
CA LYS A 114 38.14 9.92 82.01
C LYS A 114 39.29 10.86 82.45
N PRO A 115 39.41 12.13 82.02
CA PRO A 115 38.84 12.88 80.88
C PRO A 115 39.92 13.58 80.02
N GLU A 116 39.54 14.08 78.84
CA GLU A 116 39.99 15.35 78.23
C GLU A 116 39.18 15.43 76.92
N GLY A 117 38.21 16.32 76.74
CA GLY A 117 38.35 17.77 76.78
C GLY A 117 38.47 18.24 75.33
N ASP A 118 37.37 18.22 74.57
CA ASP A 118 37.26 19.06 73.37
C ASP A 118 35.78 19.18 72.93
N ASP A 119 35.50 20.33 72.37
CA ASP A 119 34.22 21.01 72.32
C ASP A 119 33.16 20.35 71.42
N GLY A 120 31.90 20.69 71.68
CA GLY A 120 30.77 20.23 70.90
C GLY A 120 30.91 20.57 69.41
N GLN A 121 30.97 19.53 68.58
CA GLN A 121 30.73 19.62 67.14
C GLN A 121 29.90 18.41 66.71
N PRO A 122 28.63 18.55 66.27
CA PRO A 122 27.93 17.44 65.64
C PRO A 122 28.68 17.07 64.35
N SER A 123 29.19 15.84 64.28
CA SER A 123 29.92 15.35 63.11
C SER A 123 29.06 15.46 61.83
N PRO A 124 29.59 15.94 60.69
CA PRO A 124 28.83 16.16 59.45
C PRO A 124 28.47 14.87 58.67
N VAL A 125 28.57 13.68 59.30
CA VAL A 125 28.45 12.37 58.65
C VAL A 125 27.02 11.97 58.25
N ASN A 126 26.02 12.78 58.58
CA ASN A 126 24.61 12.43 58.33
C ASN A 126 24.10 12.94 56.97
N ALA A 127 24.52 14.11 56.49
CA ALA A 127 23.94 14.68 55.26
C ALA A 127 24.36 13.94 53.97
N ALA A 128 25.64 13.59 53.84
CA ALA A 128 26.15 12.86 52.67
C ALA A 128 25.62 11.42 52.61
N THR A 129 25.45 10.77 53.77
CA THR A 129 24.94 9.40 53.85
C THR A 129 23.44 9.33 53.59
N GLU A 130 22.65 10.30 54.08
CA GLU A 130 21.22 10.40 53.79
C GLU A 130 20.95 10.69 52.29
N LEU A 131 21.75 11.58 51.67
CA LEU A 131 21.65 11.85 50.24
C LEU A 131 21.97 10.59 49.40
N SER A 132 23.01 9.82 49.76
CA SER A 132 23.33 8.53 49.11
C SER A 132 22.17 7.55 49.24
N ARG A 133 21.63 7.34 50.45
CA ARG A 133 20.52 6.41 50.70
C ARG A 133 19.26 6.77 49.91
N ALA A 134 18.93 8.06 49.79
CA ALA A 134 17.80 8.51 48.98
C ALA A 134 17.99 8.17 47.49
N THR A 135 19.17 8.45 46.93
CA THR A 135 19.49 8.12 45.53
C THR A 135 19.57 6.61 45.27
N ASP A 136 20.07 5.83 46.23
CA ASP A 136 20.11 4.37 46.15
C ASP A 136 18.70 3.76 46.20
N GLN A 137 17.80 4.34 46.99
CA GLN A 137 16.39 3.95 47.03
C GLN A 137 15.66 4.26 45.71
N GLU A 138 15.86 5.44 45.14
CA GLU A 138 15.28 5.80 43.84
C GLU A 138 15.75 4.86 42.73
N ARG A 139 17.05 4.56 42.71
CA ARG A 139 17.61 3.60 41.75
C ARG A 139 17.01 2.21 41.92
N ALA A 140 16.87 1.73 43.16
CA ALA A 140 16.24 0.45 43.46
C ALA A 140 14.77 0.41 43.05
N ARG A 141 14.01 1.51 43.26
CA ARG A 141 12.62 1.62 42.79
C ARG A 141 12.54 1.54 41.27
N LYS A 142 13.42 2.27 40.56
CA LYS A 142 13.50 2.23 39.09
C LYS A 142 13.80 0.82 38.58
N TYR A 143 14.77 0.11 39.17
CA TYR A 143 15.07 -1.26 38.76
C TYR A 143 13.91 -2.22 39.01
N ARG A 144 13.20 -2.09 40.13
CA ARG A 144 12.00 -2.90 40.40
C ARG A 144 10.91 -2.65 39.37
N GLU A 145 10.71 -1.39 38.98
CA GLU A 145 9.73 -1.04 37.96
C GLU A 145 10.10 -1.61 36.60
N LEU A 146 11.36 -1.45 36.16
CA LEU A 146 11.83 -2.04 34.91
C LEU A 146 11.69 -3.58 34.91
N THR A 147 11.98 -4.22 36.04
CA THR A 147 11.82 -5.68 36.19
C THR A 147 10.34 -6.08 36.08
N ARG A 148 9.45 -5.29 36.69
CA ARG A 148 8.00 -5.51 36.61
C ARG A 148 7.49 -5.36 35.18
N LEU A 149 7.89 -4.30 34.49
CA LEU A 149 7.52 -4.06 33.09
C LEU A 149 8.00 -5.21 32.21
N ALA A 150 9.27 -5.62 32.32
CA ALA A 150 9.81 -6.76 31.58
C ALA A 150 9.00 -8.05 31.83
N THR A 151 8.65 -8.33 33.09
CA THR A 151 7.84 -9.51 33.43
C THR A 151 6.45 -9.50 32.76
N LEU A 152 5.89 -8.31 32.52
CA LEU A 152 4.59 -8.15 31.85
C LEU A 152 4.72 -8.17 30.33
N THR A 153 5.79 -7.62 29.76
CA THR A 153 5.97 -7.48 28.30
C THR A 153 6.64 -8.70 27.65
N ASP A 154 7.53 -9.41 28.35
CA ASP A 154 8.22 -10.61 27.86
C ASP A 154 7.30 -11.68 27.23
N PRO A 155 6.13 -12.05 27.82
CA PRO A 155 5.24 -13.02 27.20
C PRO A 155 4.66 -12.54 25.87
N HIS A 156 4.31 -11.25 25.77
CA HIS A 156 3.79 -10.65 24.53
C HIS A 156 4.88 -10.56 23.46
N LEU A 157 6.10 -10.16 23.83
CA LEU A 157 7.25 -10.18 22.91
C LEU A 157 7.54 -11.60 22.40
N ALA A 158 7.41 -12.62 23.25
CA ALA A 158 7.57 -14.01 22.85
C ALA A 158 6.44 -14.49 21.92
N ALA A 159 5.20 -14.08 22.16
CA ALA A 159 4.05 -14.37 21.28
C ALA A 159 4.20 -13.67 19.92
N ALA A 160 4.61 -12.40 19.91
CA ALA A 160 4.86 -11.63 18.69
C ALA A 160 5.88 -12.35 17.79
N ARG A 161 7.02 -12.80 18.35
CA ARG A 161 8.03 -13.56 17.62
C ARG A 161 7.49 -14.85 17.01
N LYS A 162 6.63 -15.58 17.73
CA LYS A 162 5.96 -16.79 17.19
C LYS A 162 5.04 -16.46 16.03
N HIS A 163 4.28 -15.36 16.12
CA HIS A 163 3.43 -14.91 15.02
C HIS A 163 4.26 -14.49 13.80
N LEU A 164 5.40 -13.83 14.00
CA LEU A 164 6.33 -13.50 12.91
C LEU A 164 6.87 -14.75 12.20
N GLU A 165 7.30 -15.76 12.97
CA GLU A 165 7.75 -17.05 12.43
C GLU A 165 6.64 -17.78 11.65
N ALA A 166 5.39 -17.63 12.08
CA ALA A 166 4.21 -18.16 11.41
C ALA A 166 3.74 -17.33 10.20
N GLY A 167 4.36 -16.18 9.93
CA GLY A 167 3.95 -15.24 8.86
C GLY A 167 2.67 -14.45 9.17
N GLN A 168 2.19 -14.49 10.41
CA GLN A 168 0.98 -13.81 10.88
C GLN A 168 1.31 -12.37 11.28
N LEU A 169 1.56 -11.52 10.28
CA LEU A 169 1.99 -10.13 10.48
C LEU A 169 0.85 -9.24 11.00
N LEU A 170 -0.22 -9.15 10.20
CA LEU A 170 -1.41 -8.32 10.44
C LEU A 170 -2.70 -9.14 10.48
N GLU A 171 -2.63 -10.39 10.03
CA GLU A 171 -3.77 -11.30 9.94
C GLU A 171 -3.49 -12.62 10.68
N PRO A 172 -4.52 -13.22 11.30
CA PRO A 172 -5.88 -12.70 11.49
C PRO A 172 -5.93 -11.56 12.53
N ALA A 173 -6.99 -10.74 12.50
CA ALA A 173 -7.14 -9.61 13.41
C ALA A 173 -7.12 -10.04 14.90
N GLY A 174 -6.28 -9.38 15.70
CA GLY A 174 -6.13 -9.63 17.13
C GLY A 174 -5.31 -10.88 17.51
N ASN A 175 -4.91 -11.72 16.54
CA ASN A 175 -4.08 -12.90 16.75
C ASN A 175 -2.91 -12.90 15.76
N ASN A 176 -2.08 -11.86 15.86
CA ASN A 176 -0.98 -11.60 14.94
C ASN A 176 0.15 -10.85 15.67
N ALA A 177 1.31 -10.74 15.02
CA ALA A 177 2.50 -10.13 15.60
C ALA A 177 2.28 -8.66 15.95
N TYR A 178 1.56 -7.90 15.12
CA TYR A 178 1.28 -6.49 15.36
C TYR A 178 0.46 -6.28 16.63
N ALA A 179 -0.59 -7.08 16.86
CA ALA A 179 -1.45 -6.99 18.03
C ALA A 179 -0.65 -7.21 19.33
N GLU A 180 0.24 -8.20 19.35
CA GLU A 180 1.10 -8.47 20.51
C GLU A 180 2.09 -7.33 20.78
N TYR A 181 2.67 -6.71 19.74
CA TYR A 181 3.54 -5.54 19.92
C TYR A 181 2.77 -4.31 20.39
N VAL A 182 1.53 -4.10 19.94
CA VAL A 182 0.67 -3.03 20.45
C VAL A 182 0.37 -3.23 21.93
N GLU A 183 0.14 -4.47 22.37
CA GLU A 183 -0.05 -4.78 23.80
C GLU A 183 1.20 -4.44 24.62
N VAL A 184 2.40 -4.76 24.10
CA VAL A 184 3.67 -4.35 24.73
C VAL A 184 3.75 -2.83 24.86
N LEU A 185 3.43 -2.07 23.82
CA LEU A 185 3.45 -0.61 23.86
C LEU A 185 2.38 -0.01 24.77
N SER A 186 1.30 -0.74 25.05
CA SER A 186 0.30 -0.31 26.05
C SER A 186 0.84 -0.39 27.49
N LEU A 187 1.75 -1.33 27.75
CA LEU A 187 2.40 -1.55 29.04
C LEU A 187 3.68 -0.72 29.21
N ASP A 188 4.48 -0.64 28.15
CA ASP A 188 5.75 0.06 28.07
C ASP A 188 5.83 0.83 26.74
N PRO A 189 5.33 2.09 26.69
CA PRO A 189 5.24 2.88 25.46
C PRO A 189 6.58 3.14 24.77
N ASP A 190 7.68 3.09 25.52
CA ASP A 190 9.04 3.35 25.02
C ASP A 190 9.81 2.04 24.73
N ASN A 191 9.13 0.88 24.72
CA ASN A 191 9.78 -0.41 24.52
C ASN A 191 10.44 -0.49 23.14
N PRO A 192 11.80 -0.56 23.06
CA PRO A 192 12.49 -0.47 21.78
C PRO A 192 12.27 -1.71 20.90
N GLU A 193 12.03 -2.88 21.50
CA GLU A 193 11.78 -4.11 20.74
C GLU A 193 10.41 -4.05 20.05
N ALA A 194 9.37 -3.59 20.73
CA ALA A 194 8.04 -3.47 20.14
C ALA A 194 7.95 -2.38 19.06
N VAL A 195 8.56 -1.21 19.30
CA VAL A 195 8.65 -0.15 18.27
C VAL A 195 9.33 -0.67 17.01
N ARG A 196 10.47 -1.35 17.17
CA ARG A 196 11.19 -1.92 16.03
C ARG A 196 10.40 -3.03 15.35
N GLY A 197 9.75 -3.90 16.13
CA GLY A 197 8.92 -4.99 15.60
C GLY A 197 7.78 -4.48 14.72
N ILE A 198 7.09 -3.41 15.13
CA ILE A 198 6.05 -2.77 14.31
C ILE A 198 6.64 -2.16 13.04
N GLN A 199 7.79 -1.49 13.12
CA GLN A 199 8.46 -0.94 11.93
C GLN A 199 8.84 -2.05 10.92
N ASP A 200 9.37 -3.17 11.40
CA ASP A 200 9.74 -4.31 10.56
C ASP A 200 8.50 -4.93 9.89
N ILE A 201 7.39 -5.08 10.64
CA ILE A 201 6.09 -5.55 10.11
C ILE A 201 5.60 -4.61 8.99
N VAL A 202 5.59 -3.30 9.24
CA VAL A 202 5.15 -2.30 8.26
C VAL A 202 6.02 -2.37 7.00
N ALA A 203 7.34 -2.45 7.15
CA ALA A 203 8.26 -2.56 6.01
C ALA A 203 8.01 -3.83 5.18
N GLN A 204 7.78 -4.97 5.83
CA GLN A 204 7.48 -6.23 5.15
C GLN A 204 6.12 -6.20 4.45
N ALA A 205 5.12 -5.60 5.07
CA ALA A 205 3.78 -5.46 4.49
C ALA A 205 3.80 -4.50 3.28
N ILE A 206 4.48 -3.36 3.37
CA ILE A 206 4.71 -2.45 2.22
C ILE A 206 5.46 -3.14 1.08
N SER A 207 6.48 -3.95 1.39
CA SER A 207 7.18 -4.74 0.37
C SER A 207 6.24 -5.71 -0.36
N THR A 208 5.27 -6.27 0.35
CA THR A 208 4.25 -7.14 -0.24
C THR A 208 3.32 -6.37 -1.17
N VAL A 209 2.83 -5.20 -0.74
CA VAL A 209 2.05 -4.30 -1.61
C VAL A 209 2.83 -3.93 -2.87
N GLN A 210 4.10 -3.53 -2.72
CA GLN A 210 4.92 -3.13 -3.86
C GLN A 210 5.12 -4.29 -4.85
N ARG A 211 5.20 -5.54 -4.39
CA ARG A 211 5.23 -6.71 -5.28
C ARG A 211 3.93 -6.85 -6.06
N SER A 212 2.77 -6.62 -5.45
CA SER A 212 1.48 -6.63 -6.14
C SER A 212 1.39 -5.52 -7.19
N VAL A 213 1.85 -4.30 -6.84
CA VAL A 213 1.97 -3.18 -7.79
C VAL A 213 2.87 -3.55 -8.98
N ASN A 214 4.05 -4.11 -8.73
CA ASN A 214 5.00 -4.51 -9.76
C ASN A 214 4.47 -5.64 -10.66
N LYS A 215 3.62 -6.52 -10.13
CA LYS A 215 2.90 -7.54 -10.93
C LYS A 215 1.75 -6.97 -11.76
N GLY A 216 1.39 -5.71 -11.54
CA GLY A 216 0.25 -5.05 -12.16
C GLY A 216 -1.09 -5.36 -11.50
N ASP A 217 -1.09 -6.09 -10.39
CA ASP A 217 -2.27 -6.38 -9.57
C ASP A 217 -2.53 -5.22 -8.60
N LEU A 218 -3.10 -4.15 -9.16
CA LEU A 218 -3.42 -2.94 -8.41
C LEU A 218 -4.63 -3.13 -7.48
N ALA A 219 -5.46 -4.15 -7.73
CA ALA A 219 -6.63 -4.43 -6.91
C ALA A 219 -6.21 -4.99 -5.55
N SER A 220 -5.41 -6.07 -5.54
CA SER A 220 -4.86 -6.61 -4.29
C SER A 220 -3.94 -5.62 -3.59
N ALA A 221 -3.12 -4.86 -4.35
CA ALA A 221 -2.28 -3.84 -3.77
C ALA A 221 -3.10 -2.81 -2.96
N ARG A 222 -4.28 -2.40 -3.43
CA ARG A 222 -5.15 -1.46 -2.72
C ARG A 222 -5.80 -2.03 -1.47
N GLU A 223 -6.22 -3.29 -1.53
CA GLU A 223 -6.82 -3.99 -0.40
C GLU A 223 -5.82 -4.13 0.75
N ASP A 224 -4.62 -4.62 0.43
CA ASP A 224 -3.51 -4.71 1.37
C ASP A 224 -3.18 -3.32 1.95
N LEU A 225 -3.05 -2.32 1.09
CA LEU A 225 -2.71 -0.95 1.47
C LEU A 225 -3.79 -0.30 2.37
N ALA A 226 -5.06 -0.61 2.16
CA ALA A 226 -6.16 -0.15 3.02
C ALA A 226 -6.08 -0.74 4.43
N THR A 227 -5.62 -1.99 4.55
CA THR A 227 -5.36 -2.61 5.85
C THR A 227 -4.18 -1.93 6.56
N LEU A 228 -3.09 -1.67 5.83
CA LEU A 228 -1.95 -0.92 6.38
C LEU A 228 -2.31 0.52 6.77
N ALA A 229 -3.24 1.18 6.08
CA ALA A 229 -3.65 2.55 6.37
C ALA A 229 -4.28 2.73 7.78
N MET A 230 -4.71 1.64 8.41
CA MET A 230 -5.21 1.65 9.80
C MET A 230 -4.08 1.78 10.84
N ILE A 231 -2.83 1.58 10.43
CA ILE A 231 -1.65 1.62 11.29
C ILE A 231 -1.02 3.01 11.18
N GLU A 232 -0.98 3.76 12.29
CA GLU A 232 -0.45 5.12 12.34
C GLU A 232 1.00 5.21 11.85
N GLN A 233 1.83 4.25 12.27
CA GLN A 233 3.25 4.17 11.89
C GLN A 233 3.46 3.86 10.39
N ALA A 234 2.42 3.44 9.67
CA ALA A 234 2.47 3.16 8.24
C ALA A 234 1.99 4.33 7.36
N SER A 235 1.54 5.45 7.94
CA SER A 235 0.92 6.57 7.22
C SER A 235 1.76 7.14 6.07
N GLU A 236 3.05 7.39 6.29
CA GLU A 236 3.97 7.89 5.27
C GLU A 236 4.16 6.89 4.11
N PRO A 237 4.63 5.64 4.32
CA PRO A 237 4.85 4.72 3.22
C PRO A 237 3.53 4.33 2.52
N VAL A 238 2.40 4.31 3.25
CA VAL A 238 1.08 4.08 2.66
C VAL A 238 0.73 5.18 1.66
N THR A 239 0.92 6.45 2.05
CA THR A 239 0.61 7.60 1.19
C THR A 239 1.45 7.59 -0.08
N GLU A 240 2.74 7.24 0.03
CA GLU A 240 3.62 7.18 -1.12
C GLU A 240 3.21 6.07 -2.10
N VAL A 241 2.93 4.86 -1.61
CA VAL A 241 2.48 3.76 -2.48
C VAL A 241 1.10 4.05 -3.09
N GLN A 242 0.19 4.68 -2.33
CA GLN A 242 -1.12 5.11 -2.82
C GLN A 242 -0.95 6.06 -4.02
N ARG A 243 -0.09 7.07 -3.89
CA ARG A 243 0.24 8.01 -4.97
C ARG A 243 0.79 7.31 -6.20
N GLN A 244 1.65 6.30 -6.01
CA GLN A 244 2.20 5.52 -7.12
C GLN A 244 1.11 4.73 -7.87
N ILE A 245 0.21 4.06 -7.14
CA ILE A 245 -0.91 3.32 -7.74
C ILE A 245 -1.79 4.26 -8.57
N GLU A 246 -2.13 5.44 -8.02
CA GLU A 246 -2.92 6.45 -8.73
C GLU A 246 -2.23 6.93 -10.01
N GLN A 247 -0.91 7.16 -9.98
CA GLN A 247 -0.15 7.54 -11.16
C GLN A 247 -0.16 6.46 -12.25
N ILE A 248 0.00 5.19 -11.86
CA ILE A 248 -0.04 4.06 -12.80
C ILE A 248 -1.41 3.98 -13.48
N GLU A 249 -2.50 4.13 -12.73
CA GLU A 249 -3.84 4.10 -13.29
C GLU A 249 -4.13 5.26 -14.23
N GLN A 250 -3.74 6.48 -13.84
CA GLN A 250 -3.90 7.66 -14.70
C GLN A 250 -3.14 7.48 -16.02
N GLN A 251 -1.93 6.93 -15.97
CA GLN A 251 -1.15 6.63 -17.18
C GLN A 251 -1.84 5.56 -18.05
N ARG A 252 -2.36 4.49 -17.44
CA ARG A 252 -3.09 3.43 -18.19
C ARG A 252 -4.34 3.99 -18.88
N LEU A 253 -5.12 4.81 -18.17
CA LEU A 253 -6.31 5.46 -18.72
C LEU A 253 -5.96 6.41 -19.87
N ALA A 254 -4.90 7.21 -19.72
CA ALA A 254 -4.45 8.09 -20.79
C ALA A 254 -4.01 7.30 -22.04
N GLN A 255 -3.24 6.22 -21.85
CA GLN A 255 -2.82 5.34 -22.94
C GLN A 255 -4.01 4.66 -23.64
N GLU A 256 -5.00 4.22 -22.88
CA GLU A 256 -6.22 3.61 -23.44
C GLU A 256 -7.00 4.62 -24.28
N GLN A 257 -7.14 5.86 -23.80
CA GLN A 257 -7.79 6.94 -24.55
C GLN A 257 -7.03 7.30 -25.83
N GLU A 258 -5.71 7.36 -25.78
CA GLU A 258 -4.88 7.61 -26.96
C GLU A 258 -5.02 6.49 -27.99
N ARG A 259 -5.00 5.22 -27.54
CA ARG A 259 -5.23 4.06 -28.42
C ARG A 259 -6.61 4.10 -29.07
N ALA A 260 -7.66 4.35 -28.29
CA ALA A 260 -9.01 4.46 -28.81
C ALA A 260 -9.15 5.59 -29.85
N ARG A 261 -8.50 6.74 -29.63
CA ARG A 261 -8.46 7.83 -30.61
C ARG A 261 -7.70 7.45 -31.87
N ALA A 262 -6.56 6.76 -31.74
CA ALA A 262 -5.79 6.28 -32.87
C ALA A 262 -6.59 5.27 -33.71
N GLU A 263 -7.28 4.33 -33.07
CA GLU A 263 -8.16 3.36 -33.73
C GLU A 263 -9.31 4.05 -34.49
N GLN A 264 -9.95 5.05 -33.87
CA GLN A 264 -10.98 5.85 -34.53
C GLN A 264 -10.44 6.64 -35.73
N ALA A 265 -9.23 7.20 -35.62
CA ALA A 265 -8.59 7.93 -36.70
C ALA A 265 -8.25 7.00 -37.89
N VAL A 266 -7.75 5.80 -37.61
CA VAL A 266 -7.47 4.78 -38.63
C VAL A 266 -8.77 4.35 -39.33
N GLU A 267 -9.85 4.11 -38.59
CA GLU A 267 -11.13 3.73 -39.19
C GLU A 267 -11.72 4.87 -40.04
N ALA A 268 -11.64 6.11 -39.55
CA ALA A 268 -12.06 7.28 -40.31
C ALA A 268 -11.28 7.43 -41.62
N ALA A 269 -9.96 7.26 -41.58
CA ALA A 269 -9.11 7.32 -42.77
C ALA A 269 -9.43 6.19 -43.77
N ARG A 270 -9.74 4.98 -43.27
CA ARG A 270 -10.15 3.85 -44.12
C ARG A 270 -11.47 4.14 -44.84
N LEU A 271 -12.46 4.68 -44.13
CA LEU A 271 -13.76 5.05 -44.71
C LEU A 271 -13.62 6.16 -45.76
N GLU A 272 -12.72 7.12 -45.53
CA GLU A 272 -12.41 8.16 -46.50
C GLU A 272 -11.78 7.57 -47.77
N GLN A 273 -10.77 6.70 -47.62
CA GLN A 273 -10.14 6.01 -48.75
C GLN A 273 -11.15 5.16 -49.54
N GLU A 274 -12.08 4.48 -48.87
CA GLU A 274 -13.14 3.72 -49.54
C GLU A 274 -14.10 4.63 -50.33
N ARG A 275 -14.44 5.80 -49.80
CA ARG A 275 -15.25 6.80 -50.52
C ARG A 275 -14.53 7.31 -51.75
N GLU A 276 -13.25 7.69 -51.62
CA GLU A 276 -12.42 8.13 -52.74
C GLU A 276 -12.32 7.06 -53.82
N ARG A 277 -12.07 5.81 -53.41
CA ARG A 277 -12.01 4.67 -54.34
C ARG A 277 -13.34 4.47 -55.06
N ARG A 278 -14.47 4.55 -54.37
CA ARG A 278 -15.81 4.46 -54.98
C ARG A 278 -16.05 5.57 -55.99
N GLN A 279 -15.76 6.82 -55.63
CA GLN A 279 -15.91 7.96 -56.54
C GLN A 279 -15.05 7.80 -57.80
N LYS A 280 -13.81 7.33 -57.66
CA LYS A 280 -12.94 7.07 -58.81
C LYS A 280 -13.49 5.98 -59.73
N ILE A 281 -14.05 4.90 -59.16
CA ILE A 281 -14.72 3.84 -59.94
C ILE A 281 -15.93 4.41 -60.68
N GLU A 282 -16.77 5.20 -60.02
CA GLU A 282 -17.95 5.83 -60.65
C GLU A 282 -17.56 6.75 -61.80
N GLN A 283 -16.52 7.56 -61.64
CA GLN A 283 -15.98 8.42 -62.71
C GLN A 283 -15.47 7.61 -63.90
N LEU A 284 -14.72 6.53 -63.66
CA LEU A 284 -14.22 5.65 -64.71
C LEU A 284 -15.37 4.95 -65.44
N LEU A 285 -16.39 4.49 -64.73
CA LEU A 285 -17.60 3.90 -65.31
C LEU A 285 -18.35 4.91 -66.18
N ALA A 286 -18.54 6.14 -65.71
CA ALA A 286 -19.19 7.19 -66.49
C ALA A 286 -18.40 7.53 -67.76
N LYS A 287 -17.07 7.62 -67.67
CA LYS A 287 -16.18 7.84 -68.83
C LYS A 287 -16.28 6.68 -69.83
N ALA A 288 -16.21 5.44 -69.37
CA ALA A 288 -16.33 4.25 -70.20
C ALA A 288 -17.70 4.16 -70.89
N SER A 289 -18.79 4.51 -70.20
CA SER A 289 -20.14 4.58 -70.77
C SER A 289 -20.22 5.61 -71.90
N ASN A 290 -19.73 6.83 -71.67
CA ASN A 290 -19.73 7.88 -72.70
C ASN A 290 -18.89 7.51 -73.93
N ALA A 291 -17.71 6.89 -73.74
CA ALA A 291 -16.88 6.41 -74.85
C ALA A 291 -17.58 5.29 -75.64
N PHE A 292 -18.29 4.40 -74.94
CA PHE A 292 -19.08 3.34 -75.55
C PHE A 292 -20.24 3.89 -76.39
N ASP A 293 -21.00 4.85 -75.86
CA ASP A 293 -22.14 5.49 -76.54
C ASP A 293 -21.69 6.27 -77.80
N ASN A 294 -20.46 6.81 -77.78
CA ASN A 294 -19.86 7.51 -78.91
C ASN A 294 -19.09 6.60 -79.90
N ASN A 295 -19.24 5.27 -79.81
CA ASN A 295 -18.52 4.26 -80.63
C ASN A 295 -16.98 4.29 -80.54
N GLN A 296 -16.38 4.95 -79.53
CA GLN A 296 -14.93 5.05 -79.33
C GLN A 296 -14.39 3.84 -78.53
N ARG A 297 -14.53 2.63 -79.09
CA ARG A 297 -14.19 1.39 -78.36
C ARG A 297 -12.71 1.03 -78.36
N VAL A 298 -11.88 1.59 -79.26
CA VAL A 298 -10.50 1.11 -79.52
C VAL A 298 -9.46 2.24 -79.68
N GLU A 299 -9.84 3.47 -80.00
CA GLU A 299 -8.90 4.59 -80.19
C GLU A 299 -9.44 5.89 -79.56
N PRO A 300 -8.59 6.73 -78.93
CA PRO A 300 -7.15 6.59 -78.71
C PRO A 300 -6.78 5.92 -77.36
N PRO A 301 -5.59 5.27 -77.26
CA PRO A 301 -5.18 4.55 -76.07
C PRO A 301 -5.18 5.44 -74.81
N GLY A 302 -5.99 5.05 -73.82
CA GLY A 302 -6.22 5.80 -72.57
C GLY A 302 -7.66 6.26 -72.33
N ASP A 303 -8.51 6.24 -73.36
CA ASP A 303 -9.94 6.61 -73.30
C ASP A 303 -10.90 5.44 -73.58
N ASN A 304 -10.36 4.23 -73.78
CA ASN A 304 -11.12 3.03 -74.18
C ASN A 304 -11.74 2.33 -72.96
N ALA A 305 -12.91 1.72 -73.11
CA ALA A 305 -13.62 0.98 -72.04
C ALA A 305 -12.94 -0.34 -71.57
N LEU A 306 -11.74 -0.67 -72.08
CA LEU A 306 -11.09 -1.99 -71.93
C LEU A 306 -9.65 -1.94 -71.36
N THR A 307 -9.16 -0.79 -70.89
CA THR A 307 -7.80 -0.65 -70.30
C THR A 307 -7.83 -0.04 -68.92
#